data_AF-A0A395RXL3-F1
#
_entry.id   AF-A0A395RXL3-F1
#
_cell.length_a   1.000
_cell.length_b   1.000
_cell.length_c   1.000
_cell.angle_alpha   90.00
_cell.angle_beta   90.00
_cell.angle_gamma   90.00
#
_symmetry.space_group_name_H-M   'P 1'
#
loop_
_entity.id
_entity.type
_entity.pdbx_description
1 polymer ?
#
loop_
_entity_poly.entity_id
_entity_poly.type
_entity_poly.pdbx_seq_one_letter_code
_entity_poly.pdbx_strand_id
1 'polypeptide(L)'
;TLNVPFPTARLATTALKAIQVDPELSPLVQRQLTVVPAPTSKSTQGSPTGQDTDVGADADARLLEVQYRATTNRMLRVAVNGFMESLKLVVEVMEQLDTDVLAQQQQ
;
A
#
# COMPACT_ATOMS: atom_id res chain seq x y z
N THR A 1 11.00 -9.31 -2.64
CA THR A 1 10.31 -8.01 -2.59
C THR A 1 8.84 -8.23 -2.85
N LEU A 2 7.98 -7.45 -2.19
CA LEU A 2 6.53 -7.46 -2.35
C LEU A 2 6.05 -6.03 -2.65
N ASN A 3 5.09 -5.91 -3.55
CA ASN A 3 4.58 -4.64 -4.06
C ASN A 3 3.07 -4.61 -3.86
N VAL A 4 2.57 -3.72 -3.02
CA VAL A 4 1.13 -3.59 -2.72
C VAL A 4 0.61 -2.25 -3.26
N PRO A 5 -0.28 -2.24 -4.26
CA PRO A 5 -0.85 -1.01 -4.80
C PRO A 5 -1.92 -0.44 -3.87
N PHE A 6 -1.90 0.89 -3.71
CA PHE A 6 -2.91 1.65 -2.98
C PHE A 6 -3.51 2.73 -3.89
N PRO A 7 -4.83 3.00 -3.79
CA PRO A 7 -5.50 4.00 -4.63
C PRO A 7 -5.00 5.43 -4.42
N THR A 8 -4.55 5.77 -3.20
CA THR A 8 -4.08 7.13 -2.87
C THR A 8 -2.79 7.11 -2.06
N ALA A 9 -2.03 8.20 -2.16
CA ALA A 9 -0.79 8.39 -1.41
C ALA A 9 -1.03 8.45 0.11
N ARG A 10 -2.18 8.99 0.52
CA ARG A 10 -2.60 9.02 1.93
C ARG A 10 -2.77 7.61 2.46
N LEU A 11 -3.50 6.74 1.75
CA LEU A 11 -3.69 5.34 2.17
C LEU A 11 -2.37 4.58 2.23
N ALA A 12 -1.51 4.71 1.23
CA ALA A 12 -0.19 4.09 1.25
C ALA A 12 0.67 4.55 2.44
N THR A 13 0.65 5.85 2.74
CA THR A 13 1.41 6.42 3.87
C THR A 13 0.85 5.99 5.22
N THR A 14 -0.48 5.93 5.34
CA THR A 14 -1.15 5.45 6.56
C THR A 14 -0.84 3.96 6.78
N ALA A 15 -0.88 3.15 5.73
CA ALA A 15 -0.52 1.73 5.81
C ALA A 15 0.95 1.55 6.24
N LEU A 16 1.86 2.32 5.65
CA LEU A 16 3.27 2.34 6.04
C LEU A 16 3.42 2.62 7.55
N LYS A 17 2.79 3.70 8.04
CA LYS A 17 2.88 4.11 9.45
C LYS A 17 2.28 3.08 10.39
N ALA A 18 1.13 2.50 10.04
CA ALA A 18 0.45 1.51 10.85
C ALA A 18 1.30 0.23 10.99
N ILE A 19 1.84 -0.27 9.88
CA ILE A 19 2.60 -1.53 9.85
C ILE A 19 4.02 -1.35 10.44
N GLN A 20 4.60 -0.16 10.37
CA GLN A 20 5.96 0.10 10.85
C GLN A 20 6.11 0.00 12.38
N VAL A 21 5.03 0.16 13.14
CA VAL A 21 5.04 0.05 14.62
C VAL A 21 5.29 -1.38 15.08
N ASP A 22 4.95 -2.37 14.26
CA ASP A 22 5.13 -3.79 14.60
C ASP A 22 6.58 -4.24 14.29
N PRO A 23 7.37 -4.62 15.31
CA PRO A 23 8.68 -5.22 15.07
C PRO A 23 8.53 -6.66 14.56
N GLU A 24 9.51 -7.11 13.79
CA GLU A 24 9.56 -8.52 13.38
C GLU A 24 9.79 -9.43 14.59
N LEU A 25 9.10 -10.57 14.62
CA LEU A 25 9.17 -11.55 15.72
C LEU A 25 10.57 -12.16 15.93
N SER A 26 11.47 -12.04 14.94
CA SER A 26 12.82 -12.58 15.01
C SER A 26 13.86 -11.64 14.40
N PRO A 27 15.03 -11.44 15.04
CA PRO A 27 16.13 -10.63 14.49
C PRO A 27 16.77 -11.24 13.23
N LEU A 28 16.47 -12.50 12.92
CA LEU A 28 16.92 -13.19 11.71
C LEU A 28 16.04 -12.86 10.48
N VAL A 29 14.99 -12.05 10.66
CA VAL A 29 14.20 -11.47 9.58
C VAL A 29 14.27 -9.95 9.66
N GLN A 30 14.66 -9.33 8.57
CA GLN A 30 14.66 -7.89 8.41
C GLN A 30 13.66 -7.53 7.31
N ARG A 31 12.82 -6.54 7.60
CA ARG A 31 11.94 -5.93 6.61
C ARG A 31 12.23 -4.44 6.48
N GLN A 32 12.10 -3.93 5.26
CA GLN A 32 12.14 -2.50 4.98
C GLN A 32 10.91 -2.15 4.14
N LEU A 33 10.14 -1.18 4.61
CA LEU A 33 8.95 -0.69 3.93
C LEU A 33 9.22 0.70 3.36
N THR A 34 8.84 0.91 2.10
CA THR A 34 8.94 2.21 1.45
C THR A 34 7.69 2.46 0.60
N VAL A 35 7.32 3.73 0.45
CA VAL A 35 6.22 4.12 -0.45
C VAL A 35 6.84 4.71 -1.70
N VAL A 36 6.58 4.09 -2.85
CA VAL A 36 7.08 4.51 -4.16
C VAL A 36 5.91 4.93 -5.07
N PRO A 37 6.13 5.83 -6.04
CA PRO A 37 5.13 6.15 -7.06
C PRO A 37 4.73 4.89 -7.84
N ALA A 38 3.45 4.70 -8.09
CA ALA A 38 3.01 3.61 -8.95
C ALA A 38 3.53 3.86 -10.39
N PRO A 39 4.03 2.82 -11.09
CA PRO A 39 4.40 2.97 -12.50
C PRO A 39 3.13 3.23 -13.30
N THR A 40 2.91 4.48 -13.71
CA THR A 40 1.84 4.83 -14.63
C THR A 40 2.11 4.12 -15.94
N SER A 41 1.36 3.06 -16.24
CA SER A 41 1.39 2.39 -17.54
C SER A 41 0.78 3.32 -18.59
N LYS A 42 1.50 4.37 -18.97
CA LYS A 42 1.26 5.11 -20.21
C LYS A 42 1.93 4.35 -21.34
N SER A 43 1.27 3.28 -21.81
CA SER A 43 1.51 2.72 -23.16
C SER A 43 0.31 3.02 -24.05
N THR A 44 0.44 4.15 -24.74
CA THR A 44 -0.12 4.58 -26.04
C THR A 44 -0.79 3.53 -26.95
N GLN A 45 -2.06 3.75 -27.35
CA GLN A 45 -2.54 4.12 -28.72
C GLN A 45 -4.02 3.73 -28.94
N GLY A 46 -4.90 4.71 -29.18
CA GLY A 46 -6.23 4.48 -29.76
C GLY A 46 -7.30 5.54 -29.43
N SER A 47 -7.33 6.61 -30.25
CA SER A 47 -8.51 7.46 -30.54
C SER A 47 -8.91 8.58 -29.56
N PRO A 48 -9.01 9.85 -30.04
CA PRO A 48 -9.53 10.98 -29.29
C PRO A 48 -10.95 11.32 -29.75
N THR A 49 -11.99 10.80 -29.10
CA THR A 49 -13.35 11.37 -29.16
C THR A 49 -14.24 10.60 -28.19
N GLY A 50 -14.75 11.27 -27.16
CA GLY A 50 -15.67 10.67 -26.21
C GLY A 50 -15.37 11.11 -24.79
N GLN A 51 -15.99 12.22 -24.43
CA GLN A 51 -16.06 12.83 -23.11
C GLN A 51 -16.68 11.84 -22.11
N ASP A 52 -15.92 11.46 -21.08
CA ASP A 52 -16.41 11.05 -19.76
C ASP A 52 -15.31 11.37 -18.73
N THR A 53 -15.71 12.06 -17.67
CA THR A 53 -14.88 12.57 -16.58
C THR A 53 -14.31 11.44 -15.71
N ASP A 54 -13.01 11.14 -15.84
CA ASP A 54 -12.22 10.50 -14.78
C ASP A 54 -10.89 11.27 -14.62
N VAL A 55 -10.98 12.43 -13.98
CA VAL A 55 -9.86 13.31 -13.70
C VAL A 55 -9.47 13.13 -12.23
N GLY A 56 -8.45 12.32 -11.94
CA GLY A 56 -7.67 12.45 -10.70
C GLY A 56 -7.13 11.18 -10.04
N ALA A 57 -7.60 9.97 -10.37
CA ALA A 57 -7.25 8.77 -9.58
C ALA A 57 -5.82 8.26 -9.80
N ASP A 58 -5.28 8.34 -11.03
CA ASP A 58 -3.98 7.75 -11.37
C ASP A 58 -2.75 8.54 -10.86
N ALA A 59 -2.89 9.83 -10.60
CA ALA A 59 -1.76 10.67 -10.16
C ALA A 59 -1.37 10.43 -8.69
N ASP A 60 -2.31 9.95 -7.88
CA ASP A 60 -2.13 9.69 -6.46
C ASP A 60 -1.91 8.23 -6.12
N ALA A 61 -1.98 7.32 -7.10
CA ALA A 61 -1.71 5.91 -6.90
C ALA A 61 -0.26 5.70 -6.42
N ARG A 62 -0.11 4.99 -5.30
CA ARG A 62 1.19 4.68 -4.68
C ARG A 62 1.33 3.20 -4.42
N LEU A 63 2.57 2.75 -4.43
CA LEU A 63 2.94 1.37 -4.15
C LEU A 63 3.66 1.31 -2.80
N LEU A 64 3.22 0.43 -1.92
CA LEU A 64 3.97 0.04 -0.73
C LEU A 64 4.92 -1.09 -1.13
N GLU A 65 6.20 -0.78 -1.24
CA GLU A 65 7.26 -1.76 -1.47
C GLU A 65 7.76 -2.29 -0.13
N VAL A 66 7.81 -3.62 -0.02
CA VAL A 66 8.34 -4.32 1.14
C VAL A 66 9.49 -5.24 0.72
N GLN A 67 10.68 -4.93 1.23
CA GLN A 67 11.89 -5.70 1.02
C GLN A 67 12.13 -6.60 2.24
N TYR A 68 12.15 -7.91 2.02
CA TYR A 68 12.42 -8.91 3.04
C TYR A 68 13.80 -9.52 2.88
N ARG A 69 14.49 -9.69 4.01
CA ARG A 69 15.73 -10.46 4.11
C ARG A 69 15.61 -11.41 5.29
N ALA A 70 15.72 -12.70 5.04
CA ALA A 70 15.64 -13.74 6.05
C ALA A 70 16.71 -14.80 5.84
N THR A 71 17.19 -15.42 6.92
CA THR A 71 18.22 -16.47 6.85
C THR A 71 17.72 -17.75 6.18
N THR A 72 16.41 -18.05 6.26
CA THR A 72 15.81 -19.24 5.64
C THR A 72 14.48 -18.92 4.98
N ASN A 73 14.13 -19.71 3.96
CA ASN A 73 12.81 -19.64 3.32
C ASN A 73 11.67 -19.92 4.31
N ARG A 74 11.90 -20.75 5.33
CA ARG A 74 10.88 -21.03 6.37
C ARG A 74 10.57 -19.78 7.17
N MET A 75 11.58 -19.03 7.57
CA MET A 75 11.40 -17.77 8.31
C MET A 75 10.77 -16.69 7.44
N LEU A 76 11.18 -16.60 6.17
CA LEU A 76 10.55 -15.71 5.20
C LEU A 76 9.05 -15.98 5.09
N ARG A 77 8.64 -17.25 5.00
CA ARG A 77 7.21 -17.61 4.93
C ARG A 77 6.44 -17.19 6.16
N VAL A 78 6.98 -17.44 7.37
CA VAL A 78 6.32 -17.05 8.62
C VAL A 78 6.16 -15.53 8.70
N ALA A 79 7.20 -14.77 8.36
CA ALA A 79 7.17 -13.31 8.38
C ALA A 79 6.20 -12.72 7.35
N VAL A 80 6.19 -13.25 6.12
CA VAL A 80 5.27 -12.79 5.07
C VAL A 80 3.83 -13.10 5.43
N ASN A 81 3.54 -14.27 6.00
CA ASN A 81 2.19 -14.62 6.44
C ASN A 81 1.68 -13.63 7.51
N GLY A 82 2.48 -13.38 8.56
CA GLY A 82 2.12 -12.42 9.60
C GLY A 82 1.95 -11.00 9.06
N PHE A 83 2.80 -10.57 8.12
CA PHE A 83 2.64 -9.28 7.45
C PHE A 83 1.32 -9.19 6.66
N MET A 84 0.94 -10.24 5.92
CA MET A 84 -0.30 -10.23 5.15
C MET A 84 -1.54 -10.19 6.06
N GLU A 85 -1.48 -10.81 7.25
CA GLU A 85 -2.53 -10.70 8.26
C GLU A 85 -2.64 -9.27 8.79
N SER A 86 -1.53 -8.62 9.16
CA SER A 86 -1.51 -7.20 9.57
C SER A 86 -1.99 -6.29 8.44
N LEU A 87 -1.55 -6.51 7.21
CA LEU A 87 -1.95 -5.72 6.04
C LEU A 87 -3.46 -5.85 5.79
N LYS A 88 -4.02 -7.05 5.87
CA LYS A 88 -5.46 -7.28 5.73
C LYS A 88 -6.23 -6.48 6.78
N LEU A 89 -5.82 -6.54 8.04
CA LEU A 89 -6.45 -5.78 9.12
C LEU A 89 -6.41 -4.27 8.84
N VAL A 90 -5.26 -3.74 8.41
CA VAL A 90 -5.11 -2.31 8.08
C VAL A 90 -6.02 -1.91 6.92
N VAL A 91 -6.08 -2.70 5.85
CA VAL A 91 -6.93 -2.41 4.68
C VAL A 91 -8.42 -2.51 5.03
N GLU A 92 -8.82 -3.50 5.83
CA GLU A 92 -10.19 -3.65 6.32
C GLU A 92 -10.61 -2.47 7.21
N VAL A 93 -9.72 -2.03 8.10
CA VAL A 93 -9.95 -0.83 8.92
C VAL A 93 -10.01 0.43 8.07
N MET A 94 -9.18 0.54 7.02
CA MET A 94 -9.27 1.64 6.06
C MET A 94 -10.61 1.65 5.34
N GLU A 95 -11.11 0.50 4.88
CA GLU A 95 -12.41 0.40 4.23
C GLU A 95 -13.56 0.84 5.17
N GLN A 96 -13.50 0.44 6.44
CA GLN A 96 -14.55 0.75 7.41
C GLN A 96 -14.48 2.18 7.98
N LEU A 97 -13.29 2.79 8.03
CA LEU A 97 -13.07 4.11 8.65
C LEU A 97 -12.80 5.26 7.66
N ASP A 98 -12.44 4.99 6.40
CA ASP A 98 -12.16 6.05 5.41
C ASP A 98 -13.45 6.68 4.84
N THR A 99 -14.62 6.29 5.37
CA THR A 99 -15.94 6.77 4.92
C THR A 99 -16.37 8.13 5.47
N ASP A 100 -15.80 8.69 6.56
CA ASP A 100 -16.41 9.92 7.15
C ASP A 100 -15.53 10.96 7.87
N VAL A 101 -14.22 10.77 8.03
CA VAL A 101 -13.41 11.71 8.87
C VAL A 101 -12.90 12.98 8.18
N LEU A 102 -12.99 13.11 6.85
CA LEU A 102 -12.54 14.32 6.12
C LEU A 102 -13.66 15.29 5.72
N ALA A 103 -14.92 14.86 5.65
CA ALA A 103 -16.02 15.78 5.39
C ALA A 103 -16.30 16.72 6.56
N GLN A 104 -15.92 16.32 7.79
CA GLN A 104 -16.20 17.06 9.02
C GLN A 104 -15.07 17.99 9.51
N GLN A 105 -13.88 18.00 8.89
CA GLN A 105 -12.75 18.84 9.34
C GLN A 105 -12.63 20.20 8.62
N GLN A 106 -13.64 20.60 7.84
CA GLN A 106 -13.73 21.92 7.19
C GLN A 106 -14.98 22.73 7.62
N GLN A 107 -15.34 22.69 8.91
CA GLN A 107 -16.26 23.68 9.49
C GLN A 107 -15.52 24.65 10.41
#